data_AF-A0A7C6R471-F1
#
_entry.id   AF-A0A7C6R471-F1
#
_cell.length_a   1.000
_cell.length_b   1.000
_cell.length_c   1.000
_cell.angle_alpha   90.00
_cell.angle_beta   90.00
_cell.angle_gamma   90.00
#
_symmetry.space_group_name_H-M   'P 1'
#
loop_
_entity.id
_entity.type
_entity.pdbx_description
1 polymer ?
#
loop_
_entity_poly.entity_id
_entity_poly.type
_entity_poly.pdbx_seq_one_letter_code
_entity_poly.pdbx_strand_id
1 'polypeptide(L)'
;MVVTVYHQGQPVRTGLTGNISETFILDKGCNYFRVHAVDREGDEAEEEYEIYYDEIKPFLEINKVEEEMRNGLVYLLIQGTTIPGGSLTINDQSVAVDVYGSFSGSVFLPDNNVIMLRVEDMAGNETTRVLQYTVEGLSVAGTEPVDGATDVPVDRTITVTFSKDVQPGPAYDSITLKNAAGGTVSVTKNIGGRILTIKPNATLAYSTTHTVTIPAGVVQDAAGNSLAGDYAFSFTTAATHKKAVPRYVYFQIGSDMVMVDYAKAVNDAMNDDDTLYNAVKQYVGEAEESGAPVIVETDTQVVLDYQKALGAGKRFTEIINDPGYQTGRPEVQKELRVENGRAVIVVMQPGME
;
A
#
# COMPACT_ATOMS: atom_id res chain seq x y z
N MET A 1 -45.90 70.53 -12.69
CA MET A 1 -45.20 69.25 -12.62
C MET A 1 -46.13 68.21 -12.06
N VAL A 2 -46.60 67.32 -12.92
CA VAL A 2 -47.31 66.09 -12.56
C VAL A 2 -46.31 64.97 -12.72
N VAL A 3 -46.18 64.10 -11.71
CA VAL A 3 -45.34 62.91 -11.80
C VAL A 3 -46.24 61.70 -11.65
N THR A 4 -46.20 60.79 -12.60
CA THR A 4 -46.95 59.53 -12.65
C THR A 4 -45.98 58.37 -12.46
N VAL A 5 -46.26 57.50 -11.49
CA VAL A 5 -45.50 56.24 -11.32
C VAL A 5 -46.33 55.09 -11.88
N TYR A 6 -45.71 54.32 -12.77
CA TYR A 6 -46.25 53.10 -13.34
C TYR A 6 -45.56 51.89 -12.71
N HIS A 7 -46.33 50.85 -12.35
CA HIS A 7 -45.85 49.53 -11.93
C HIS A 7 -46.49 48.50 -12.86
N GLN A 8 -45.67 47.65 -13.49
CA GLN A 8 -46.12 46.70 -14.51
C GLN A 8 -46.94 47.36 -15.64
N GLY A 9 -46.54 48.59 -16.01
CA GLY A 9 -47.22 49.41 -17.03
C GLY A 9 -48.56 50.00 -16.61
N GLN A 10 -49.06 49.72 -15.40
CA GLN A 10 -50.29 50.32 -14.87
C GLN A 10 -49.97 51.58 -14.06
N PRO A 11 -50.66 52.71 -14.29
CA PRO A 11 -50.47 53.91 -13.50
C PRO A 11 -50.94 53.63 -12.07
N VAL A 12 -50.02 53.69 -11.11
CA VAL A 12 -50.34 53.42 -9.70
C VAL A 12 -50.72 54.71 -9.00
N ARG A 13 -49.99 55.81 -9.25
CA ARG A 13 -50.25 57.12 -8.62
C ARG A 13 -49.72 58.31 -9.42
N THR A 14 -50.30 59.48 -9.12
CA THR A 14 -49.87 60.79 -9.63
C THR A 14 -49.64 61.79 -8.49
N GLY A 15 -48.49 62.48 -8.48
CA GLY A 15 -48.13 63.54 -7.54
C GLY A 15 -48.07 64.90 -8.23
N LEU A 16 -48.56 65.97 -7.56
CA LEU A 16 -48.64 67.33 -8.13
C LEU A 16 -47.50 68.27 -7.71
N THR A 17 -46.59 67.80 -6.84
CA THR A 17 -45.58 68.63 -6.16
C THR A 17 -44.14 68.24 -6.47
N GLY A 18 -43.90 67.37 -7.45
CA GLY A 18 -42.55 66.93 -7.87
C GLY A 18 -41.85 65.95 -6.92
N ASN A 19 -42.23 65.91 -5.64
CA ASN A 19 -41.79 64.89 -4.69
C ASN A 19 -42.82 63.76 -4.60
N ILE A 20 -42.37 62.51 -4.70
CA ILE A 20 -43.16 61.30 -4.46
C ILE A 20 -42.40 60.40 -3.47
N SER A 21 -43.11 59.88 -2.48
CA SER A 21 -42.61 58.84 -1.56
C SER A 21 -43.74 57.86 -1.34
N GLU A 22 -43.60 56.65 -1.88
CA GLU A 22 -44.64 55.62 -1.88
C GLU A 22 -44.01 54.26 -1.62
N THR A 23 -44.79 53.34 -1.06
CA THR A 23 -44.38 51.95 -0.83
C THR A 23 -45.18 51.04 -1.75
N PHE A 24 -44.50 50.11 -2.41
CA PHE A 24 -45.10 49.15 -3.33
C PHE A 24 -44.93 47.73 -2.78
N ILE A 25 -45.96 46.90 -2.95
CA ILE A 25 -45.84 45.45 -2.77
C ILE A 25 -45.35 44.89 -4.10
N LEU A 26 -44.23 44.18 -4.09
CA LEU A 26 -43.64 43.59 -5.29
C LEU A 26 -44.28 42.24 -5.58
N ASP A 27 -44.50 41.97 -6.86
CA ASP A 27 -44.85 40.64 -7.33
C ASP A 27 -43.59 39.79 -7.41
N LYS A 28 -43.70 38.48 -7.18
CA LYS A 28 -42.56 37.58 -7.34
C LYS A 28 -42.06 37.62 -8.80
N GLY A 29 -40.76 37.81 -8.99
CA GLY A 29 -40.10 37.97 -10.30
C GLY A 29 -39.71 39.42 -10.58
N CYS A 30 -39.59 39.77 -11.87
CA CYS A 30 -39.23 41.13 -12.28
C CYS A 30 -40.42 42.09 -12.11
N ASN A 31 -40.17 43.20 -11.42
CA ASN A 31 -41.10 44.32 -11.26
C ASN A 31 -40.55 45.51 -12.02
N TYR A 32 -41.28 45.89 -13.06
CA TYR A 32 -40.92 47.04 -13.86
C TYR A 32 -41.62 48.29 -13.34
N PHE A 33 -40.82 49.32 -13.07
CA PHE A 33 -41.28 50.63 -12.67
C PHE A 33 -40.89 51.64 -13.72
N ARG A 34 -41.81 52.55 -14.04
CA ARG A 34 -41.53 53.72 -14.88
C ARG A 34 -42.05 54.96 -14.19
N VAL A 35 -41.18 55.95 -14.04
CA VAL A 35 -41.53 57.26 -13.49
C VAL A 35 -41.61 58.23 -14.66
N HIS A 36 -42.79 58.80 -14.91
CA HIS A 36 -43.04 59.77 -15.97
C HIS A 36 -43.41 61.10 -15.36
N ALA A 37 -42.66 62.16 -15.66
CA ALA A 37 -42.91 63.50 -15.17
C ALA A 37 -43.23 64.44 -16.34
N VAL A 38 -44.22 65.31 -16.15
CA VAL A 38 -44.60 66.37 -17.09
C VAL A 38 -44.62 67.70 -16.35
N ASP A 39 -43.94 68.73 -16.84
CA ASP A 39 -43.93 70.05 -16.19
C ASP A 39 -45.21 70.88 -16.48
N ARG A 40 -45.23 72.20 -16.28
CA ARG A 40 -46.44 73.02 -16.55
C ARG A 40 -46.51 73.47 -18.01
N GLU A 41 -45.38 73.46 -18.67
CA GLU A 41 -45.13 73.85 -20.05
C GLU A 41 -45.39 72.69 -21.01
N GLY A 42 -45.43 71.47 -20.49
CA GLY A 42 -45.74 70.23 -21.21
C GLY A 42 -44.49 69.40 -21.54
N ASP A 43 -43.32 69.77 -21.01
CA ASP A 43 -42.09 69.01 -21.21
C ASP A 43 -42.13 67.72 -20.37
N GLU A 44 -41.72 66.61 -20.98
CA GLU A 44 -41.79 65.27 -20.38
C GLU A 44 -40.40 64.70 -20.07
N ALA A 45 -40.31 63.90 -19.01
CA ALA A 45 -39.15 63.09 -18.67
C ALA A 45 -39.60 61.70 -18.17
N GLU A 46 -38.88 60.65 -18.57
CA GLU A 46 -39.13 59.28 -18.12
C GLU A 46 -37.84 58.64 -17.56
N GLU A 47 -37.99 57.83 -16.52
CA GLU A 47 -36.94 56.96 -15.99
C GLU A 47 -37.53 55.59 -15.66
N GLU A 48 -36.77 54.54 -15.91
CA GLU A 48 -37.20 53.15 -15.79
C GLU A 48 -36.32 52.39 -14.81
N TYR A 49 -36.95 51.55 -13.98
CA TYR A 49 -36.28 50.72 -13.01
C TYR A 49 -36.83 49.30 -13.08
N GLU A 50 -35.93 48.32 -13.07
CA GLU A 50 -36.27 46.91 -12.90
C GLU A 50 -35.87 46.45 -11.50
N ILE A 51 -36.84 45.93 -10.75
CA ILE A 51 -36.63 45.41 -9.40
C ILE A 51 -37.03 43.94 -9.37
N TYR A 52 -36.09 43.05 -9.08
CA TYR A 52 -36.37 41.63 -8.96
C TYR A 52 -36.72 41.30 -7.51
N TYR A 53 -37.94 40.80 -7.28
CA TYR A 53 -38.34 40.24 -6.01
C TYR A 53 -38.37 38.72 -6.13
N ASP A 54 -37.32 38.09 -5.63
CA ASP A 54 -37.28 36.65 -5.45
C ASP A 54 -37.01 36.36 -3.97
N GLU A 55 -37.60 35.30 -3.45
CA GLU A 55 -37.37 34.80 -2.08
C GLU A 55 -36.78 33.38 -2.11
N ILE A 56 -36.67 32.78 -3.31
CA ILE A 56 -36.07 31.46 -3.46
C ILE A 56 -34.56 31.63 -3.39
N LYS A 57 -33.98 31.02 -2.37
CA LYS A 57 -32.53 30.96 -2.27
C LYS A 57 -31.94 30.14 -3.42
N PRO A 58 -30.80 30.55 -4.00
CA PRO A 58 -30.09 29.77 -5.01
C PRO A 58 -29.72 28.38 -4.46
N PHE A 59 -29.82 27.33 -5.27
CA PHE A 59 -29.32 26.03 -4.87
C PHE A 59 -27.79 26.00 -4.89
N LEU A 60 -27.17 25.19 -4.03
CA LEU A 60 -25.73 24.97 -4.01
C LEU A 60 -25.44 23.51 -3.70
N GLU A 61 -24.93 22.81 -4.71
CA GLU A 61 -24.57 21.40 -4.66
C GLU A 61 -23.06 21.25 -4.85
N ILE A 62 -22.45 20.41 -4.02
CA ILE A 62 -21.02 20.10 -4.09
C ILE A 62 -20.91 18.66 -4.56
N ASN A 63 -20.28 18.50 -5.71
CA ASN A 63 -20.20 17.22 -6.41
C ASN A 63 -18.88 16.50 -6.11
N LYS A 64 -17.81 17.25 -5.84
CA LYS A 64 -16.47 16.71 -5.61
C LYS A 64 -15.61 17.64 -4.76
N VAL A 65 -14.84 17.04 -3.85
CA VAL A 65 -13.81 17.69 -3.03
C VAL A 65 -12.57 16.81 -3.07
N GLU A 66 -11.45 17.33 -3.56
CA GLU A 66 -10.19 16.59 -3.68
C GLU A 66 -9.00 17.43 -3.21
N GLU A 67 -8.03 16.77 -2.56
CA GLU A 67 -6.74 17.35 -2.18
C GLU A 67 -5.86 17.52 -3.42
N GLU A 68 -5.23 18.69 -3.56
CA GLU A 68 -4.24 18.96 -4.60
C GLU A 68 -3.02 19.69 -4.02
N MET A 69 -1.84 19.36 -4.52
CA MET A 69 -0.60 20.04 -4.15
C MET A 69 -0.26 21.15 -5.13
N ARG A 70 -0.06 22.37 -4.63
CA ARG A 70 0.49 23.48 -5.41
C ARG A 70 1.57 24.17 -4.59
N ASN A 71 2.78 24.24 -5.14
CA ASN A 71 3.93 24.91 -4.52
C ASN A 71 4.23 24.43 -3.08
N GLY A 72 4.01 23.14 -2.79
CA GLY A 72 4.25 22.56 -1.47
C GLY A 72 3.17 22.84 -0.43
N LEU A 73 2.04 23.43 -0.82
CA LEU A 73 0.87 23.64 0.02
C LEU A 73 -0.30 22.78 -0.47
N VAL A 74 -1.09 22.28 0.48
CA VAL A 74 -2.31 21.52 0.22
C VAL A 74 -3.46 22.50 -0.04
N TYR A 75 -4.06 22.38 -1.22
CA TYR A 75 -5.30 23.04 -1.60
C TYR A 75 -6.41 22.01 -1.72
N LEU A 76 -7.66 22.46 -1.61
CA LEU A 76 -8.83 21.66 -1.91
C LEU A 76 -9.46 22.18 -3.19
N LEU A 77 -9.53 21.29 -4.19
CA LEU A 77 -10.32 21.48 -5.39
C LEU A 77 -11.78 21.13 -5.06
N ILE A 78 -12.65 22.13 -5.17
CA ILE A 78 -14.08 22.00 -4.90
C ILE A 78 -14.84 22.22 -6.22
N GLN A 79 -15.60 21.21 -6.63
CA GLN A 79 -16.42 21.25 -7.82
C GLN A 79 -17.88 21.01 -7.47
N GLY A 80 -18.77 21.70 -8.17
CA GLY A 80 -20.18 21.65 -7.87
C GLY A 80 -21.04 22.36 -8.89
N THR A 81 -22.31 22.50 -8.55
CA THR A 81 -23.35 23.11 -9.37
C THR A 81 -24.18 24.08 -8.54
N THR A 82 -24.55 25.19 -9.15
CA THR A 82 -25.42 26.23 -8.59
C THR A 82 -26.22 26.89 -9.71
N ILE A 83 -26.93 27.98 -9.42
CA ILE A 83 -27.68 28.72 -10.43
C ILE A 83 -26.73 29.32 -11.49
N PRO A 84 -27.08 29.28 -12.79
CA PRO A 84 -26.33 29.98 -13.82
C PRO A 84 -26.22 31.48 -13.53
N GLY A 85 -25.00 32.03 -13.59
CA GLY A 85 -24.76 33.45 -13.35
C GLY A 85 -24.84 33.92 -11.89
N GLY A 86 -24.99 33.01 -10.93
CA GLY A 86 -24.90 33.35 -9.50
C GLY A 86 -23.49 33.81 -9.10
N SER A 87 -23.42 34.68 -8.10
CA SER A 87 -22.14 35.12 -7.51
C SER A 87 -21.71 34.12 -6.44
N LEU A 88 -20.70 33.30 -6.75
CA LEU A 88 -20.15 32.31 -5.82
C LEU A 88 -18.83 32.81 -5.20
N THR A 89 -18.69 32.58 -3.90
CA THR A 89 -17.43 32.74 -3.17
C THR A 89 -17.08 31.48 -2.38
N ILE A 90 -15.79 31.20 -2.24
CA ILE A 90 -15.21 30.16 -1.37
C ILE A 90 -14.20 30.85 -0.45
N ASN A 91 -14.42 30.85 0.87
CA ASN A 91 -13.64 31.62 1.84
C ASN A 91 -13.41 33.08 1.39
N ASP A 92 -14.50 33.74 1.00
CA ASP A 92 -14.55 35.12 0.49
C ASP A 92 -13.82 35.35 -0.86
N GLN A 93 -13.22 34.32 -1.46
CA GLN A 93 -12.64 34.39 -2.80
C GLN A 93 -13.70 34.10 -3.86
N SER A 94 -13.85 35.00 -4.84
CA SER A 94 -14.79 34.81 -5.96
C SER A 94 -14.40 33.62 -6.84
N VAL A 95 -15.38 32.78 -7.16
CA VAL A 95 -15.22 31.62 -8.04
C VAL A 95 -16.19 31.75 -9.20
N ALA A 96 -15.69 31.60 -10.42
CA ALA A 96 -16.52 31.68 -11.62
C ALA A 96 -17.52 30.53 -11.67
N VAL A 97 -18.77 30.87 -11.96
CA VAL A 97 -19.85 29.93 -12.30
C VAL A 97 -20.10 30.06 -13.80
N ASP A 98 -20.09 28.93 -14.51
CA ASP A 98 -20.33 28.95 -15.96
C ASP A 98 -21.82 29.15 -16.32
N VAL A 99 -22.09 29.24 -17.63
CA VAL A 99 -23.44 29.46 -18.17
C VAL A 99 -24.42 28.30 -17.89
N TYR A 100 -23.91 27.16 -17.46
CA TYR A 100 -24.70 25.98 -17.07
C TYR A 100 -24.78 25.81 -15.55
N GLY A 101 -24.19 26.73 -14.77
CA GLY A 101 -24.20 26.68 -13.31
C GLY A 101 -23.09 25.83 -12.70
N SER A 102 -22.14 25.31 -13.50
CA SER A 102 -21.02 24.54 -12.96
C SER A 102 -19.92 25.45 -12.45
N PHE A 103 -19.27 25.05 -11.36
CA PHE A 103 -18.12 25.77 -10.81
C PHE A 103 -16.98 24.81 -10.44
N SER A 104 -15.76 25.35 -10.45
CA SER A 104 -14.55 24.68 -9.99
C SER A 104 -13.65 25.73 -9.35
N GLY A 105 -13.44 25.62 -8.04
CA GLY A 105 -12.60 26.54 -7.27
C GLY A 105 -11.58 25.80 -6.43
N SER A 106 -10.41 26.42 -6.23
CA SER A 106 -9.37 25.91 -5.35
C SER A 106 -9.21 26.82 -4.14
N VAL A 107 -9.18 26.24 -2.95
CA VAL A 107 -9.00 26.98 -1.70
C VAL A 107 -7.89 26.36 -0.87
N PHE A 108 -7.02 27.19 -0.29
CA PHE A 108 -6.06 26.72 0.70
C PHE A 108 -6.82 26.24 1.94
N LEU A 109 -6.49 25.06 2.47
CA LEU A 109 -7.16 24.56 3.67
C LEU A 109 -6.71 25.37 4.90
N PRO A 110 -7.60 26.16 5.54
CA PRO A 110 -7.22 26.90 6.74
C PRO A 110 -7.02 25.98 7.95
N ASP A 111 -6.26 26.43 8.95
CA ASP A 111 -5.94 25.65 10.17
C ASP A 111 -7.19 25.18 10.94
N ASN A 112 -8.31 25.91 10.83
CA ASN A 112 -9.57 25.54 11.46
C ASN A 112 -10.36 24.48 10.66
N ASN A 113 -9.87 24.06 9.50
CA ASN A 113 -10.46 23.06 8.62
C ASN A 113 -11.90 23.40 8.14
N VAL A 114 -12.27 24.69 8.17
CA VAL A 114 -13.59 25.19 7.78
C VAL A 114 -13.52 25.92 6.44
N ILE A 115 -14.38 25.53 5.51
CA ILE A 115 -14.54 26.18 4.21
C ILE A 115 -15.97 26.69 4.12
N MET A 116 -16.13 27.98 3.88
CA MET A 116 -17.42 28.61 3.68
C MET A 116 -17.63 28.88 2.20
N LEU A 117 -18.70 28.33 1.64
CA LEU A 117 -19.19 28.65 0.31
C LEU A 117 -20.43 29.52 0.45
N ARG A 118 -20.50 30.61 -0.32
CA ARG A 118 -21.65 31.52 -0.35
C ARG A 118 -22.01 31.79 -1.79
N VAL A 119 -23.26 31.50 -2.17
CA VAL A 119 -23.82 31.88 -3.46
C VAL A 119 -24.96 32.87 -3.28
N GLU A 120 -24.94 33.92 -4.06
CA GLU A 120 -25.94 34.99 -4.10
C GLU A 120 -26.54 35.07 -5.51
N ASP A 121 -27.87 35.18 -5.61
CA ASP A 121 -28.56 35.45 -6.87
C ASP A 121 -28.63 36.96 -7.18
N MET A 122 -29.23 37.33 -8.31
CA MET A 122 -29.36 38.75 -8.71
C MET A 122 -30.34 39.55 -7.82
N ALA A 123 -31.23 38.88 -7.10
CA ALA A 123 -32.16 39.50 -6.16
C ALA A 123 -31.56 39.63 -4.74
N GLY A 124 -30.33 39.14 -4.53
CA GLY A 124 -29.64 39.16 -3.25
C GLY A 124 -29.97 37.99 -2.33
N ASN A 125 -30.70 36.97 -2.80
CA ASN A 125 -30.94 35.78 -1.97
C ASN A 125 -29.66 34.96 -1.86
N GLU A 126 -29.39 34.48 -0.65
CA GLU A 126 -28.15 33.82 -0.33
C GLU A 126 -28.35 32.38 0.16
N THR A 127 -27.51 31.48 -0.36
CA THR A 127 -27.25 30.16 0.23
C THR A 127 -25.80 30.05 0.67
N THR A 128 -25.61 29.71 1.95
CA THR A 128 -24.30 29.41 2.52
C THR A 128 -24.18 27.91 2.77
N ARG A 129 -23.02 27.33 2.45
CA ARG A 129 -22.62 25.97 2.83
C ARG A 129 -21.32 26.04 3.60
N VAL A 130 -21.27 25.36 4.74
CA VAL A 130 -20.05 25.20 5.53
C VAL A 130 -19.58 23.76 5.38
N LEU A 131 -18.36 23.58 4.92
CA LEU A 131 -17.69 22.29 4.88
C LEU A 131 -16.64 22.26 5.98
N GLN A 132 -16.66 21.18 6.75
CA GLN A 132 -15.57 20.82 7.63
C GLN A 132 -14.78 19.71 6.97
N TYR A 133 -13.51 19.98 6.63
CA TYR A 133 -12.66 19.03 5.91
C TYR A 133 -11.49 18.60 6.77
N THR A 134 -11.40 17.31 7.08
CA THR A 134 -10.22 16.76 7.76
C THR A 134 -9.33 16.11 6.71
N VAL A 135 -8.09 16.58 6.57
CA VAL A 135 -7.07 15.90 5.76
C VAL A 135 -6.83 14.54 6.37
N GLU A 136 -7.17 13.48 5.64
CA GLU A 136 -6.81 12.14 6.06
C GLU A 136 -5.31 11.96 5.87
N GLY A 137 -4.57 11.89 6.98
CA GLY A 137 -3.14 11.65 6.95
C GLY A 137 -2.79 10.33 6.29
N LEU A 138 -1.61 10.26 5.69
CA LEU A 138 -1.08 9.01 5.17
C LEU A 138 -0.82 8.04 6.32
N SER A 139 -1.29 6.80 6.19
CA SER A 139 -1.11 5.75 7.20
C SER A 139 -0.82 4.40 6.54
N VAL A 140 -0.27 3.46 7.32
CA VAL A 140 -0.08 2.08 6.89
C VAL A 140 -1.37 1.30 7.18
N ALA A 141 -1.97 0.74 6.13
CA ALA A 141 -3.18 -0.08 6.21
C ALA A 141 -2.89 -1.55 6.54
N GLY A 142 -1.69 -2.04 6.22
CA GLY A 142 -1.26 -3.40 6.56
C GLY A 142 0.11 -3.76 6.01
N THR A 143 0.67 -4.84 6.52
CA THR A 143 1.97 -5.39 6.08
C THR A 143 1.86 -6.88 5.83
N GLU A 144 2.67 -7.36 4.89
CA GLU A 144 2.91 -8.78 4.68
C GLU A 144 4.44 -8.98 4.57
N PRO A 145 5.09 -9.70 5.49
CA PRO A 145 4.50 -10.34 6.67
C PRO A 145 3.81 -9.35 7.62
N VAL A 146 2.76 -9.82 8.31
CA VAL A 146 2.13 -9.04 9.39
C VAL A 146 3.14 -8.81 10.52
N ASP A 147 2.97 -7.73 11.28
CA ASP A 147 3.86 -7.43 12.41
C ASP A 147 3.86 -8.58 13.44
N GLY A 148 5.05 -9.01 13.84
CA GLY A 148 5.28 -10.13 14.73
C GLY A 148 5.11 -11.52 14.10
N ALA A 149 4.93 -11.63 12.76
CA ALA A 149 4.79 -12.92 12.10
C ALA A 149 5.99 -13.84 12.37
N THR A 150 5.72 -15.12 12.60
CA THR A 150 6.73 -16.18 12.72
C THR A 150 6.67 -17.12 11.52
N ASP A 151 7.67 -17.99 11.39
CA ASP A 151 7.75 -18.99 10.33
C ASP A 151 7.70 -18.44 8.90
N VAL A 152 8.20 -17.21 8.73
CA VAL A 152 8.23 -16.56 7.43
C VAL A 152 9.29 -17.22 6.54
N PRO A 153 8.97 -17.57 5.28
CA PRO A 153 9.96 -18.08 4.33
C PRO A 153 11.14 -17.12 4.15
N VAL A 154 12.35 -17.66 4.04
CA VAL A 154 13.59 -16.86 3.96
C VAL A 154 13.77 -16.09 2.64
N ASP A 155 12.97 -16.39 1.62
CA ASP A 155 12.93 -15.72 0.32
C ASP A 155 11.69 -14.82 0.16
N ARG A 156 10.93 -14.61 1.24
CA ARG A 156 9.68 -13.84 1.22
C ARG A 156 9.94 -12.39 0.80
N THR A 157 9.16 -11.92 -0.16
CA THR A 157 9.07 -10.50 -0.49
C THR A 157 8.18 -9.81 0.54
N ILE A 158 8.62 -8.65 1.03
CA ILE A 158 7.90 -7.86 2.02
C ILE A 158 7.05 -6.81 1.29
N THR A 159 5.83 -6.59 1.74
CA THR A 159 4.94 -5.55 1.21
C THR A 159 4.32 -4.74 2.34
N VAL A 160 4.13 -3.45 2.06
CA VAL A 160 3.51 -2.48 2.95
C VAL A 160 2.43 -1.77 2.15
N THR A 161 1.19 -1.86 2.62
CA THR A 161 0.03 -1.26 1.98
C THR A 161 -0.36 0.01 2.71
N PHE A 162 -0.52 1.12 2.00
CA PHE A 162 -0.88 2.42 2.54
C PHE A 162 -2.38 2.75 2.39
N SER A 163 -2.83 3.77 3.13
CA SER A 163 -4.21 4.30 3.08
C SER A 163 -4.53 5.05 1.78
N LYS A 164 -3.52 5.52 1.05
CA LYS A 164 -3.62 6.25 -0.22
C LYS A 164 -2.51 5.77 -1.17
N ASP A 165 -2.60 6.16 -2.45
CA ASP A 165 -1.48 5.98 -3.37
C ASP A 165 -0.29 6.81 -2.90
N VAL A 166 0.92 6.25 -3.03
CA VAL A 166 2.15 6.88 -2.53
C VAL A 166 3.20 7.00 -3.62
N GLN A 167 4.19 7.84 -3.34
CA GLN A 167 5.38 8.07 -4.16
C GLN A 167 6.64 8.18 -3.27
N PRO A 168 7.83 7.92 -3.83
CA PRO A 168 9.09 8.12 -3.11
C PRO A 168 9.27 9.57 -2.67
N GLY A 169 9.54 9.79 -1.39
CA GLY A 169 9.96 11.08 -0.86
C GLY A 169 11.47 11.33 -1.00
N PRO A 170 11.98 12.52 -0.61
CA PRO A 170 13.39 12.90 -0.78
C PRO A 170 14.39 11.95 -0.10
N ALA A 171 13.99 11.29 0.98
CA ALA A 171 14.82 10.35 1.76
C ALA A 171 14.35 8.89 1.63
N TYR A 172 13.78 8.51 0.48
CA TYR A 172 13.29 7.14 0.23
C TYR A 172 14.34 6.04 0.46
N ASP A 173 15.63 6.39 0.36
CA ASP A 173 16.75 5.48 0.66
C ASP A 173 16.98 5.17 2.13
N SER A 174 16.35 5.91 3.04
CA SER A 174 16.42 5.66 4.47
C SER A 174 15.48 4.55 4.96
N ILE A 175 14.66 3.95 4.09
CA ILE A 175 13.90 2.73 4.40
C ILE A 175 14.89 1.58 4.58
N THR A 176 14.82 0.87 5.71
CA THR A 176 15.77 -0.21 6.04
C THR A 176 15.09 -1.52 6.38
N LEU A 177 15.80 -2.61 6.10
CA LEU A 177 15.57 -3.95 6.64
C LEU A 177 16.82 -4.31 7.44
N LYS A 178 16.67 -4.63 8.73
CA LYS A 178 17.78 -5.02 9.61
C LYS A 178 17.53 -6.37 10.24
N ASN A 179 18.58 -7.15 10.45
CA ASN A 179 18.51 -8.37 11.25
C ASN A 179 18.59 -8.04 12.76
N ALA A 180 18.31 -9.04 13.60
CA ALA A 180 18.34 -8.91 15.06
C ALA A 180 19.70 -8.45 15.64
N ALA A 181 20.80 -8.65 14.91
CA ALA A 181 22.14 -8.18 15.30
C ALA A 181 22.40 -6.71 14.89
N GLY A 182 21.41 -6.03 14.29
CA GLY A 182 21.53 -4.66 13.80
C GLY A 182 22.18 -4.51 12.43
N GLY A 183 22.54 -5.63 11.78
CA GLY A 183 23.12 -5.65 10.44
C GLY A 183 22.08 -5.30 9.38
N THR A 184 22.43 -4.39 8.47
CA THR A 184 21.57 -4.00 7.35
C THR A 184 21.52 -5.12 6.30
N VAL A 185 20.30 -5.47 5.88
CA VAL A 185 20.03 -6.38 4.76
C VAL A 185 19.85 -5.56 3.49
N SER A 186 20.57 -5.92 2.43
CA SER A 186 20.43 -5.28 1.13
C SER A 186 19.08 -5.62 0.49
N VAL A 187 18.34 -4.61 0.04
CA VAL A 187 17.00 -4.76 -0.52
C VAL A 187 16.83 -3.93 -1.80
N THR A 188 15.94 -4.39 -2.67
CA THR A 188 15.39 -3.61 -3.78
C THR A 188 13.98 -3.16 -3.40
N LYS A 189 13.64 -1.88 -3.65
CA LYS A 189 12.34 -1.30 -3.27
C LYS A 189 11.61 -0.81 -4.51
N ASN A 190 10.29 -0.97 -4.53
CA ASN A 190 9.43 -0.45 -5.59
C ASN A 190 8.10 0.02 -5.01
N ILE A 191 7.57 1.13 -5.51
CA ILE A 191 6.20 1.57 -5.20
C ILE A 191 5.32 1.36 -6.44
N GLY A 192 4.14 0.79 -6.22
CA GLY A 192 3.07 0.72 -7.22
C GLY A 192 1.72 1.04 -6.57
N GLY A 193 1.17 2.21 -6.89
CA GLY A 193 -0.04 2.74 -6.24
C GLY A 193 0.14 2.83 -4.73
N ARG A 194 -0.68 2.08 -3.98
CA ARG A 194 -0.68 2.03 -2.52
C ARG A 194 0.33 1.07 -1.91
N ILE A 195 1.11 0.35 -2.72
CA ILE A 195 1.94 -0.76 -2.26
C ILE A 195 3.42 -0.43 -2.42
N LEU A 196 4.14 -0.44 -1.29
CA LEU A 196 5.60 -0.51 -1.25
C LEU A 196 6.02 -1.97 -1.15
N THR A 197 6.79 -2.42 -2.13
CA THR A 197 7.42 -3.74 -2.16
C THR A 197 8.89 -3.61 -1.78
N ILE A 198 9.34 -4.41 -0.83
CA ILE A 198 10.73 -4.51 -0.36
C ILE A 198 11.19 -5.95 -0.57
N LYS A 199 12.09 -6.17 -1.52
CA LYS A 199 12.63 -7.49 -1.85
C LYS A 199 14.06 -7.64 -1.34
N PRO A 200 14.36 -8.57 -0.42
CA PRO A 200 15.73 -8.92 -0.08
C PRO A 200 16.53 -9.36 -1.32
N ASN A 201 17.74 -8.84 -1.46
CA ASN A 201 18.62 -9.16 -2.59
C ASN A 201 19.33 -10.53 -2.43
N ALA A 202 19.34 -11.06 -1.20
CA ALA A 202 19.83 -12.39 -0.86
C ALA A 202 18.83 -13.08 0.07
N THR A 203 18.87 -14.41 0.11
CA THR A 203 18.09 -15.22 1.04
C THR A 203 18.39 -14.83 2.48
N LEU A 204 17.35 -14.65 3.28
CA LEU A 204 17.46 -14.27 4.68
C LEU A 204 17.98 -15.44 5.54
N ALA A 205 18.60 -15.14 6.68
CA ALA A 205 19.02 -16.16 7.63
C ALA A 205 17.80 -16.80 8.31
N TYR A 206 17.86 -18.12 8.55
CA TYR A 206 16.85 -18.86 9.33
C TYR A 206 16.81 -18.44 10.80
N SER A 207 15.71 -18.72 11.49
CA SER A 207 15.51 -18.43 12.93
C SER A 207 15.88 -16.99 13.32
N THR A 208 15.74 -16.02 12.41
CA THR A 208 16.27 -14.68 12.62
C THR A 208 15.15 -13.65 12.52
N THR A 209 14.99 -12.85 13.57
CA THR A 209 14.09 -11.70 13.55
C THR A 209 14.66 -10.60 12.67
N HIS A 210 13.81 -10.05 11.80
CA HIS A 210 14.11 -8.94 10.91
C HIS A 210 13.14 -7.81 11.19
N THR A 211 13.64 -6.57 11.18
CA THR A 211 12.85 -5.36 11.41
C THR A 211 12.91 -4.48 10.17
N VAL A 212 11.73 -4.09 9.68
CA VAL A 212 11.58 -3.06 8.64
C VAL A 212 11.33 -1.73 9.33
N THR A 213 11.97 -0.67 8.86
CA THR A 213 11.74 0.69 9.33
C THR A 213 11.50 1.62 8.15
N ILE A 214 10.38 2.34 8.20
CA ILE A 214 9.95 3.35 7.24
C ILE A 214 9.88 4.67 8.00
N PRO A 215 10.93 5.51 7.94
CA PRO A 215 10.91 6.79 8.63
C PRO A 215 9.82 7.72 8.10
N ALA A 216 9.37 8.66 8.93
CA ALA A 216 8.44 9.71 8.48
C ALA A 216 9.03 10.49 7.29
N GLY A 217 8.18 10.87 6.33
CA GLY A 217 8.57 11.71 5.18
C GLY A 217 9.27 11.00 4.03
N VAL A 218 9.65 9.72 4.17
CA VAL A 218 10.32 8.96 3.09
C VAL A 218 9.36 8.45 2.02
N VAL A 219 8.07 8.40 2.35
CA VAL A 219 6.94 8.12 1.45
C VAL A 219 5.89 9.20 1.64
N GLN A 220 5.29 9.63 0.53
CA GLN A 220 4.30 10.71 0.52
C GLN A 220 3.15 10.34 -0.40
N ASP A 221 1.96 10.89 -0.17
CA ASP A 221 0.88 10.82 -1.16
C ASP A 221 1.05 11.89 -2.26
N ALA A 222 0.13 11.93 -3.22
CA ALA A 222 0.13 12.94 -4.29
C ALA A 222 -0.04 14.37 -3.76
N ALA A 223 -0.66 14.51 -2.58
CA ALA A 223 -0.81 15.76 -1.86
C ALA A 223 0.38 16.08 -0.93
N GLY A 224 1.48 15.31 -1.00
CA GLY A 224 2.70 15.50 -0.21
C GLY A 224 2.54 15.21 1.28
N ASN A 225 1.40 14.66 1.71
CA ASN A 225 1.23 14.22 3.09
C ASN A 225 2.14 13.02 3.34
N SER A 226 2.77 13.01 4.51
CA SER A 226 3.67 11.94 4.95
C SER A 226 3.04 11.14 6.08
N LEU A 227 3.64 9.98 6.41
CA LEU A 227 3.34 9.30 7.67
C LEU A 227 3.56 10.27 8.85
N ALA A 228 2.64 10.25 9.82
CA ALA A 228 2.71 11.12 11.00
C ALA A 228 3.93 10.85 11.91
N GLY A 229 4.54 9.67 11.77
CA GLY A 229 5.75 9.26 12.48
C GLY A 229 6.38 8.05 11.79
N ASP A 230 7.51 7.62 12.31
CA ASP A 230 8.19 6.41 11.83
C ASP A 230 7.28 5.20 12.01
N TYR A 231 7.25 4.34 10.98
CA TYR A 231 6.58 3.06 11.05
C TYR A 231 7.61 1.94 11.06
N ALA A 232 7.50 1.02 12.02
CA ALA A 232 8.37 -0.14 12.11
C ALA A 232 7.54 -1.38 12.46
N PHE A 233 7.93 -2.50 11.86
CA PHE A 233 7.37 -3.81 12.16
C PHE A 233 8.46 -4.88 12.03
N SER A 234 8.22 -6.03 12.62
CA SER A 234 9.17 -7.13 12.62
C SER A 234 8.54 -8.46 12.23
N PHE A 235 9.36 -9.39 11.78
CA PHE A 235 8.96 -10.78 11.56
C PHE A 235 10.15 -11.70 11.81
N THR A 236 9.88 -12.98 12.07
CA THR A 236 10.89 -14.01 12.31
C THR A 236 10.83 -15.04 11.20
N THR A 237 11.97 -15.28 10.57
CA THR A 237 12.11 -16.32 9.54
C THR A 237 11.94 -17.72 10.13
N ALA A 238 11.52 -18.68 9.31
CA ALA A 238 11.34 -20.07 9.70
C ALA A 238 12.56 -20.65 10.41
N ALA A 239 12.34 -21.60 11.32
CA ALA A 239 13.40 -22.07 12.20
C ALA A 239 14.56 -22.77 11.46
N THR A 240 14.28 -23.49 10.38
CA THR A 240 15.20 -24.01 9.36
C THR A 240 14.34 -24.53 8.19
N HIS A 241 14.92 -24.89 7.03
CA HIS A 241 14.29 -25.96 6.23
C HIS A 241 13.98 -27.13 7.18
N LYS A 242 12.86 -27.85 6.97
CA LYS A 242 12.59 -29.15 7.62
C LYS A 242 13.93 -29.86 7.89
N LYS A 243 14.29 -30.13 9.16
CA LYS A 243 15.63 -30.61 9.54
C LYS A 243 16.04 -31.71 8.58
N ALA A 244 16.97 -31.42 7.66
CA ALA A 244 17.24 -32.38 6.59
C ALA A 244 17.75 -33.66 7.26
N VAL A 245 17.20 -34.79 6.87
CA VAL A 245 17.55 -36.10 7.44
C VAL A 245 18.35 -36.87 6.40
N PRO A 246 19.28 -37.75 6.82
CA PRO A 246 19.95 -38.65 5.88
C PRO A 246 18.91 -39.47 5.09
N ARG A 247 18.94 -39.34 3.76
CA ARG A 247 18.13 -40.14 2.83
C ARG A 247 18.95 -41.27 2.23
N TYR A 248 20.11 -40.94 1.66
CA TYR A 248 21.06 -41.93 1.15
C TYR A 248 22.38 -41.83 1.91
N VAL A 249 22.99 -42.98 2.17
CA VAL A 249 24.37 -43.06 2.66
C VAL A 249 25.20 -43.77 1.60
N TYR A 250 26.38 -43.22 1.34
CA TYR A 250 27.36 -43.81 0.45
C TYR A 250 28.61 -44.13 1.26
N PHE A 251 29.11 -45.36 1.14
CA PHE A 251 30.33 -45.78 1.81
C PHE A 251 31.21 -46.57 0.84
N GLN A 252 32.53 -46.45 0.99
CA GLN A 252 33.47 -47.15 0.14
C GLN A 252 33.78 -48.55 0.67
N ILE A 253 33.74 -49.56 -0.22
CA ILE A 253 34.28 -50.90 0.04
C ILE A 253 35.27 -51.24 -1.07
N GLY A 254 36.54 -51.40 -0.70
CA GLY A 254 37.62 -51.59 -1.68
C GLY A 254 37.71 -50.38 -2.60
N SER A 255 37.51 -50.58 -3.90
CA SER A 255 37.48 -49.50 -4.89
C SER A 255 36.11 -48.88 -5.12
N ASP A 256 35.04 -49.52 -4.63
CA ASP A 256 33.69 -49.24 -5.10
C ASP A 256 32.90 -48.44 -4.07
N MET A 257 32.16 -47.43 -4.53
CA MET A 257 31.14 -46.75 -3.72
C MET A 257 29.85 -47.54 -3.74
N VAL A 258 29.31 -47.81 -2.55
CA VAL A 258 28.05 -48.50 -2.33
C VAL A 258 27.02 -47.51 -1.81
N MET A 259 25.85 -47.45 -2.43
CA MET A 259 24.71 -46.66 -1.96
C MET A 259 23.77 -47.51 -1.11
N VAL A 260 23.17 -46.91 -0.08
CA VAL A 260 22.02 -47.47 0.62
C VAL A 260 20.94 -46.42 0.81
N ASP A 261 19.67 -46.80 0.62
CA ASP A 261 18.51 -46.01 1.07
C ASP A 261 18.41 -46.08 2.59
N TYR A 262 19.03 -45.11 3.25
CA TYR A 262 19.09 -45.04 4.71
C TYR A 262 17.74 -44.70 5.32
N ALA A 263 16.93 -43.88 4.64
CA ALA A 263 15.57 -43.59 5.08
C ALA A 263 14.72 -44.87 5.12
N LYS A 264 14.85 -45.73 4.11
CA LYS A 264 14.24 -47.05 4.13
C LYS A 264 14.75 -47.91 5.29
N ALA A 265 16.07 -47.99 5.48
CA ALA A 265 16.68 -48.78 6.55
C ALA A 265 16.16 -48.38 7.95
N VAL A 266 16.04 -47.07 8.21
CA VAL A 266 15.46 -46.55 9.46
C VAL A 266 13.98 -46.89 9.58
N ASN A 267 13.20 -46.74 8.51
CA ASN A 267 11.78 -47.07 8.52
C ASN A 267 11.53 -48.57 8.74
N ASP A 268 12.31 -49.45 8.12
CA ASP A 268 12.24 -50.91 8.33
C ASP A 268 12.55 -51.25 9.79
N ALA A 269 13.60 -50.67 10.37
CA ALA A 269 13.98 -50.86 11.77
C ALA A 269 12.88 -50.40 12.76
N MET A 270 12.19 -49.30 12.45
CA MET A 270 11.03 -48.84 13.23
C MET A 270 9.82 -49.81 13.17
N ASN A 271 9.80 -50.71 12.19
CA ASN A 271 8.79 -51.75 12.02
C ASN A 271 9.37 -53.15 12.33
N ASP A 272 10.33 -53.22 13.25
CA ASP A 272 10.98 -54.45 13.75
C ASP A 272 11.79 -55.25 12.70
N ASP A 273 12.19 -54.63 11.58
CA ASP A 273 13.14 -55.21 10.62
C ASP A 273 14.48 -54.43 10.62
N ASP A 274 15.36 -54.80 11.54
CA ASP A 274 16.69 -54.20 11.68
C ASP A 274 17.72 -54.68 10.63
N THR A 275 17.34 -55.55 9.69
CA THR A 275 18.29 -56.25 8.79
C THR A 275 19.15 -55.27 8.01
N LEU A 276 18.53 -54.30 7.34
CA LEU A 276 19.25 -53.30 6.55
C LEU A 276 20.00 -52.32 7.45
N TYR A 277 19.36 -51.85 8.52
CA TYR A 277 19.93 -50.88 9.44
C TYR A 277 21.20 -51.38 10.15
N ASN A 278 21.22 -52.65 10.58
CA ASN A 278 22.40 -53.27 11.16
C ASN A 278 23.53 -53.46 10.14
N ALA A 279 23.20 -53.80 8.89
CA ALA A 279 24.19 -53.88 7.82
C ALA A 279 24.80 -52.50 7.52
N VAL A 280 23.99 -51.44 7.48
CA VAL A 280 24.50 -50.07 7.33
C VAL A 280 25.46 -49.74 8.47
N LYS A 281 25.07 -49.97 9.73
CA LYS A 281 25.94 -49.71 10.89
C LYS A 281 27.29 -50.43 10.79
N GLN A 282 27.26 -51.69 10.37
CA GLN A 282 28.47 -52.47 10.19
C GLN A 282 29.38 -51.87 9.12
N TYR A 283 28.88 -51.73 7.88
CA TYR A 283 29.71 -51.29 6.76
C TYR A 283 30.17 -49.84 6.88
N VAL A 284 29.29 -48.95 7.38
CA VAL A 284 29.68 -47.57 7.65
C VAL A 284 30.70 -47.53 8.78
N GLY A 285 30.52 -48.28 9.87
CA GLY A 285 31.52 -48.36 10.94
C GLY A 285 32.90 -48.84 10.45
N GLU A 286 32.94 -49.86 9.60
CA GLU A 286 34.17 -50.34 8.96
C GLU A 286 34.84 -49.26 8.07
N ALA A 287 34.04 -48.51 7.30
CA ALA A 287 34.53 -47.39 6.48
C ALA A 287 35.06 -46.25 7.36
N GLU A 288 34.34 -45.90 8.43
CA GLU A 288 34.72 -44.86 9.39
C GLU A 288 36.07 -45.21 10.07
N GLU A 289 36.21 -46.44 10.57
CA GLU A 289 37.43 -46.93 11.23
C GLU A 289 38.65 -46.97 10.30
N SER A 290 38.43 -47.30 9.03
CA SER A 290 39.51 -47.37 8.02
C SER A 290 39.86 -46.02 7.40
N GLY A 291 39.09 -44.96 7.68
CA GLY A 291 39.27 -43.66 7.06
C GLY A 291 38.69 -43.57 5.64
N ALA A 292 37.95 -44.58 5.20
CA ALA A 292 37.36 -44.63 3.88
C ALA A 292 36.23 -43.60 3.74
N PRO A 293 35.95 -43.08 2.54
CA PRO A 293 34.89 -42.11 2.31
C PRO A 293 33.52 -42.60 2.76
N VAL A 294 32.86 -41.74 3.53
CA VAL A 294 31.45 -41.84 3.92
C VAL A 294 30.79 -40.52 3.52
N ILE A 295 29.80 -40.59 2.63
CA ILE A 295 29.07 -39.43 2.11
C ILE A 295 27.60 -39.62 2.47
N VAL A 296 26.93 -38.54 2.87
CA VAL A 296 25.51 -38.55 3.22
C VAL A 296 24.76 -37.59 2.31
N GLU A 297 23.72 -38.08 1.64
CA GLU A 297 22.75 -37.23 0.96
C GLU A 297 21.48 -37.13 1.79
N THR A 298 20.97 -35.91 1.92
CA THR A 298 19.77 -35.59 2.68
C THR A 298 18.50 -35.66 1.84
N ASP A 299 17.33 -35.70 2.48
CA ASP A 299 16.03 -35.60 1.82
C ASP A 299 15.80 -34.26 1.07
N THR A 300 16.59 -33.23 1.40
CA THR A 300 16.65 -31.96 0.67
C THR A 300 17.77 -31.90 -0.37
N GLN A 301 18.34 -33.04 -0.78
CA GLN A 301 19.37 -33.17 -1.82
C GLN A 301 20.72 -32.48 -1.51
N VAL A 302 20.97 -32.08 -0.26
CA VAL A 302 22.30 -31.65 0.18
C VAL A 302 23.18 -32.89 0.36
N VAL A 303 24.38 -32.88 -0.23
CA VAL A 303 25.35 -33.98 -0.19
C VAL A 303 26.57 -33.56 0.64
N LEU A 304 26.93 -34.35 1.64
CA LEU A 304 27.90 -34.02 2.67
C LEU A 304 29.02 -35.06 2.76
N ASP A 305 30.26 -34.60 2.80
CA ASP A 305 31.44 -35.41 3.16
C ASP A 305 31.43 -35.66 4.68
N TYR A 306 30.79 -36.75 5.07
CA TYR A 306 30.62 -37.12 6.47
C TYR A 306 31.92 -37.65 7.08
N GLN A 307 32.78 -38.30 6.29
CA GLN A 307 34.09 -38.73 6.76
C GLN A 307 34.98 -37.56 7.18
N LYS A 308 34.97 -36.46 6.42
CA LYS A 308 35.64 -35.21 6.80
C LYS A 308 35.08 -34.65 8.12
N ALA A 309 33.77 -34.71 8.31
CA ALA A 309 33.12 -34.27 9.55
C ALA A 309 33.53 -35.11 10.76
N LEU A 310 33.59 -36.44 10.61
CA LEU A 310 34.04 -37.35 11.65
C LEU A 310 35.49 -37.08 12.05
N GLY A 311 36.38 -36.87 11.07
CA GLY A 311 37.78 -36.47 11.33
C GLY A 311 37.92 -35.14 12.07
N ALA A 312 36.93 -34.26 11.96
CA ALA A 312 36.85 -32.99 12.68
C ALA A 312 36.07 -33.07 14.01
N GLY A 313 35.58 -34.26 14.41
CA GLY A 313 34.76 -34.45 15.61
C GLY A 313 33.39 -33.78 15.54
N LYS A 314 32.87 -33.53 14.34
CA LYS A 314 31.58 -32.87 14.09
C LYS A 314 30.45 -33.87 13.95
N ARG A 315 29.29 -33.54 14.51
CA ARG A 315 28.05 -34.30 14.34
C ARG A 315 27.34 -33.88 13.05
N PHE A 316 26.53 -34.76 12.48
CA PHE A 316 25.70 -34.48 11.30
C PHE A 316 24.91 -33.17 11.41
N THR A 317 24.34 -32.89 12.59
CA THR A 317 23.56 -31.67 12.83
C THR A 317 24.38 -30.38 12.81
N GLU A 318 25.70 -30.46 12.98
CA GLU A 318 26.60 -29.30 12.95
C GLU A 318 27.06 -28.94 11.53
N ILE A 319 27.04 -29.90 10.61
CA ILE A 319 27.61 -29.74 9.26
C ILE A 319 26.57 -29.50 8.18
N ILE A 320 25.28 -29.73 8.48
CA ILE A 320 24.20 -29.75 7.47
C ILE A 320 24.05 -28.43 6.69
N ASN A 321 24.41 -27.31 7.32
CA ASN A 321 24.36 -25.97 6.72
C ASN A 321 25.77 -25.38 6.49
N ASP A 322 26.83 -26.17 6.61
CA ASP A 322 28.21 -25.71 6.47
C ASP A 322 28.74 -26.06 5.05
N PRO A 323 28.97 -25.05 4.18
CA PRO A 323 29.50 -25.27 2.83
C PRO A 323 30.84 -26.00 2.81
N GLY A 324 31.62 -25.93 3.90
CA GLY A 324 32.92 -26.60 4.02
C GLY A 324 32.84 -28.13 4.02
N TYR A 325 31.66 -28.71 4.25
CA TYR A 325 31.44 -30.16 4.21
C TYR A 325 30.59 -30.61 3.03
N GLN A 326 30.14 -29.69 2.16
CA GLN A 326 29.39 -30.08 0.96
C GLN A 326 30.31 -30.71 -0.08
N THR A 327 29.81 -31.74 -0.76
CA THR A 327 30.51 -32.45 -1.84
C THR A 327 29.54 -32.81 -2.96
N GLY A 328 30.06 -33.36 -4.07
CA GLY A 328 29.23 -33.87 -5.16
C GLY A 328 28.68 -35.27 -4.84
N ARG A 329 27.60 -35.67 -5.53
CA ARG A 329 27.14 -37.06 -5.50
C ARG A 329 28.25 -37.97 -6.05
N PRO A 330 28.64 -39.04 -5.33
CA PRO A 330 29.62 -39.99 -5.84
C PRO A 330 29.03 -40.83 -6.98
N GLU A 331 29.88 -41.28 -7.90
CA GLU A 331 29.50 -42.31 -8.87
C GLU A 331 29.31 -43.64 -8.13
N VAL A 332 28.17 -44.29 -8.33
CA VAL A 332 27.80 -45.53 -7.63
C VAL A 332 27.48 -46.63 -8.62
N GLN A 333 28.06 -47.81 -8.39
CA GLN A 333 27.80 -49.01 -9.20
C GLN A 333 27.19 -50.14 -8.38
N LYS A 334 27.09 -49.96 -7.05
CA LYS A 334 26.63 -50.97 -6.11
C LYS A 334 25.60 -50.40 -5.15
N GLU A 335 24.62 -51.23 -4.80
CA GLU A 335 23.57 -50.93 -3.83
C GLU A 335 23.59 -51.97 -2.70
N LEU A 336 23.53 -51.52 -1.46
CA LEU A 336 23.22 -52.36 -0.30
C LEU A 336 21.70 -52.38 -0.09
N ARG A 337 21.10 -53.57 -0.17
CA ARG A 337 19.66 -53.77 0.03
C ARG A 337 19.36 -55.13 0.66
N VAL A 338 18.10 -55.38 0.99
CA VAL A 338 17.66 -56.69 1.51
C VAL A 338 17.13 -57.55 0.38
N GLU A 339 17.67 -58.76 0.23
CA GLU A 339 17.14 -59.82 -0.64
C GLU A 339 16.98 -61.10 0.16
N ASN A 340 15.80 -61.73 0.07
CA ASN A 340 15.48 -62.98 0.79
C ASN A 340 15.77 -62.91 2.31
N GLY A 341 15.48 -61.76 2.93
CA GLY A 341 15.68 -61.54 4.37
C GLY A 341 17.15 -61.37 4.79
N ARG A 342 18.06 -61.08 3.86
CA ARG A 342 19.47 -60.82 4.16
C ARG A 342 19.93 -59.55 3.46
N ALA A 343 20.75 -58.76 4.14
CA ALA A 343 21.44 -57.64 3.51
C ALA A 343 22.49 -58.16 2.51
N VAL A 344 22.44 -57.64 1.28
CA VAL A 344 23.33 -58.01 0.18
C VAL A 344 23.78 -56.76 -0.57
N ILE A 345 25.01 -56.80 -1.08
CA ILE A 345 25.54 -55.78 -1.98
C ILE A 345 25.40 -56.29 -3.40
N VAL A 346 24.69 -55.56 -4.25
CA VAL A 346 24.41 -55.93 -5.63
C VAL A 346 24.89 -54.86 -6.59
N VAL A 347 25.22 -55.24 -7.82
CA VAL A 347 25.53 -54.28 -8.88
C VAL A 347 24.24 -53.61 -9.35
N MET A 348 24.23 -52.28 -9.40
CA MET A 348 23.09 -51.50 -9.89
C MET A 348 22.94 -51.73 -11.41
N GLN A 349 21.72 -51.98 -11.88
CA GLN A 349 21.47 -52.10 -13.32
C GLN A 349 21.60 -50.70 -13.97
N PRO A 350 22.18 -50.59 -15.18
CA PRO A 350 22.31 -49.29 -15.85
C PRO A 350 20.92 -48.69 -16.12
N GLY A 351 20.67 -47.46 -15.65
CA GLY A 351 19.48 -46.67 -16.03
C GLY A 351 18.45 -46.35 -14.92
N MET A 352 18.81 -46.43 -13.64
CA MET A 352 18.02 -45.86 -12.54
C MET A 352 18.72 -44.64 -11.91
N GLU A 353 19.05 -43.65 -12.76
CA GLU A 353 19.49 -42.32 -12.32
C GLU A 353 18.30 -41.41 -11.94
#